data_AF-A0A661KBZ0-F1
#
_entry.id   AF-A0A661KBZ0-F1
#
_cell.length_a   1.000
_cell.length_b   1.000
_cell.length_c   1.000
_cell.angle_alpha   90.00
_cell.angle_beta   90.00
_cell.angle_gamma   90.00
#
_symmetry.space_group_name_H-M   'P 1'
#
loop_
_entity.id
_entity.type
_entity.pdbx_description
1 polymer ?
#
loop_
_entity_poly.entity_id
_entity_poly.type
_entity_poly.pdbx_seq_one_letter_code
_entity_poly.pdbx_strand_id
1 'polypeptide(L)'
;AKRSQIEQLGGKVYTGTMVLRNLGTAIRSLQSYSQQDLVANTLRMFGQGMKVCVEIVAMAADAGLIPFEDVVAVAGTSQGADTAVIIRANSSNNFFQIKVREILAKPQDF
;
A
#
# COMPACT_ATOMS: atom_id res chain seq x y z
N ALA A 1 -13.37 18.70 6.94
CA ALA A 1 -13.96 18.09 8.15
C ALA A 1 -13.14 16.90 8.63
N LYS A 2 -13.19 15.72 7.97
CA LYS A 2 -12.50 14.50 8.45
C LYS A 2 -10.97 14.62 8.51
N ARG A 3 -10.33 15.24 7.51
CA ARG A 3 -8.88 15.48 7.50
C ARG A 3 -8.43 16.26 8.74
N SER A 4 -9.04 17.41 9.00
CA SER A 4 -8.72 18.27 10.13
C SER A 4 -8.93 17.57 11.48
N GLN A 5 -9.95 16.70 11.59
CA GLN A 5 -10.17 15.89 12.79
C GLN A 5 -9.01 14.90 13.03
N ILE A 6 -8.52 14.23 11.97
CA ILE A 6 -7.37 13.31 12.09
C ILE A 6 -6.12 14.09 12.51
N GLU A 7 -5.87 15.25 11.89
CA GLU A 7 -4.72 16.09 12.19
C GLU A 7 -4.77 16.65 13.63
N GLN A 8 -5.95 17.03 14.12
CA GLN A 8 -6.17 17.46 15.52
C GLN A 8 -5.92 16.33 16.53
N LEU A 9 -6.16 15.08 16.16
CA LEU A 9 -5.85 13.90 16.97
C LEU A 9 -4.37 13.46 16.87
N GLY A 10 -3.53 14.23 16.16
CA GLY A 10 -2.10 13.96 16.00
C GLY A 10 -1.76 13.03 14.82
N GLY A 11 -2.74 12.62 14.03
CA GLY A 11 -2.52 11.81 12.83
C GLY A 11 -1.95 12.63 11.67
N LYS A 12 -1.02 12.06 10.90
CA LYS A 12 -0.55 12.66 9.65
C LYS A 12 -1.41 12.18 8.48
N VAL A 13 -1.92 13.09 7.67
CA VAL A 13 -2.70 12.77 6.46
C VAL A 13 -1.85 13.04 5.23
N TYR A 14 -1.67 12.02 4.41
CA TYR A 14 -0.91 12.10 3.15
C TYR A 14 -1.78 11.71 1.96
N THR A 15 -1.72 12.53 0.92
CA THR A 15 -2.32 12.25 -0.38
C THR A 15 -1.22 12.37 -1.42
N GLY A 16 -0.98 11.30 -2.17
CA GLY A 16 0.08 11.26 -3.17
C GLY A 16 -0.16 10.21 -4.23
N THR A 17 0.83 10.01 -5.08
CA THR A 17 0.77 9.07 -6.20
C THR A 17 0.75 7.62 -5.72
N MET A 18 -0.22 6.84 -6.20
CA MET A 18 -0.29 5.40 -5.94
C MET A 18 0.79 4.65 -6.74
N VAL A 19 1.74 4.05 -6.04
CA VAL A 19 2.93 3.39 -6.61
C VAL A 19 2.57 2.28 -7.60
N LEU A 20 1.54 1.48 -7.31
CA LEU A 20 1.10 0.36 -8.17
C LEU A 20 0.00 0.76 -9.15
N ARG A 21 -0.30 2.04 -9.30
CA ARG A 21 -1.29 2.52 -10.30
C ARG A 21 -0.73 3.55 -11.28
N ASN A 22 0.28 4.33 -10.91
CA ASN A 22 0.73 5.57 -11.56
C ASN A 22 0.78 5.58 -13.13
N LEU A 23 1.96 5.68 -13.73
CA LEU A 23 2.16 5.49 -15.16
C LEU A 23 1.65 4.13 -15.65
N GLY A 24 1.66 3.09 -14.80
CA GLY A 24 1.13 1.76 -15.17
C GLY A 24 -0.32 1.79 -15.64
N THR A 25 -1.19 2.62 -15.03
CA THR A 25 -2.58 2.77 -15.50
C THR A 25 -2.65 3.41 -16.89
N ALA A 26 -1.80 4.40 -17.18
CA ALA A 26 -1.74 5.01 -18.50
C ALA A 26 -1.26 4.01 -19.56
N ILE A 27 -0.23 3.21 -19.24
CA ILE A 27 0.27 2.15 -20.13
C ILE A 27 -0.82 1.10 -20.36
N ARG A 28 -1.49 0.62 -19.30
CA ARG A 28 -2.61 -0.33 -19.42
C ARG A 28 -3.71 0.20 -20.33
N SER A 29 -4.03 1.49 -20.29
CA SER A 29 -5.08 2.05 -21.14
C SER A 29 -4.77 1.96 -22.65
N LEU A 30 -3.49 1.89 -23.00
CA LEU A 30 -3.02 1.78 -24.39
C LEU A 30 -2.71 0.34 -24.80
N GLN A 31 -2.18 -0.47 -23.88
CA GLN A 31 -1.63 -1.81 -24.16
C GLN A 31 -2.39 -2.94 -23.46
N SER A 32 -3.50 -2.63 -22.77
CA SER A 32 -4.29 -3.55 -21.93
C SER A 32 -3.52 -4.21 -20.76
N TYR A 33 -2.25 -3.86 -20.56
CA TYR A 33 -1.37 -4.45 -19.56
C TYR A 33 -0.33 -3.45 -19.03
N SER A 34 0.14 -3.64 -17.81
CA SER A 34 1.35 -3.00 -17.28
C SER A 34 2.05 -3.92 -16.27
N GLN A 35 3.37 -3.78 -16.12
CA GLN A 35 4.13 -4.53 -15.10
C GLN A 35 3.64 -4.20 -13.68
N GLN A 36 3.13 -3.00 -13.45
CA GLN A 36 2.56 -2.61 -12.15
C GLN A 36 1.27 -3.37 -11.85
N ASP A 37 0.43 -3.61 -12.86
CA ASP A 37 -0.77 -4.43 -12.71
C ASP A 37 -0.41 -5.89 -12.41
N LEU A 38 0.63 -6.42 -13.05
CA LEU A 38 1.13 -7.76 -12.73
C LEU A 38 1.52 -7.85 -11.24
N VAL A 39 2.35 -6.94 -10.74
CA VAL A 39 2.77 -6.93 -9.32
C VAL A 39 1.57 -6.74 -8.40
N ALA A 40 0.66 -5.82 -8.72
CA ALA A 40 -0.56 -5.59 -7.94
C ALA A 40 -1.45 -6.83 -7.88
N ASN A 41 -1.62 -7.54 -9.00
CA ASN A 41 -2.43 -8.75 -9.08
C ASN A 41 -1.78 -9.93 -8.34
N THR A 42 -0.45 -10.04 -8.38
CA THR A 42 0.28 -11.02 -7.56
C THR A 42 0.06 -10.77 -6.08
N LEU A 43 0.13 -9.52 -5.60
CA LEU A 43 -0.16 -9.20 -4.20
C LEU A 43 -1.62 -9.47 -3.82
N ARG A 44 -2.56 -9.30 -4.76
CA ARG A 44 -3.98 -9.61 -4.56
C ARG A 44 -4.26 -11.10 -4.40
N MET A 45 -3.31 -11.99 -4.70
CA MET A 45 -3.42 -13.42 -4.34
C MET A 45 -3.54 -13.62 -2.82
N PHE A 46 -3.22 -12.61 -2.01
CA PHE A 46 -3.39 -12.58 -0.56
C PHE A 46 -4.57 -11.71 -0.09
N GLY A 47 -5.34 -11.13 -1.01
CA GLY A 47 -6.44 -10.19 -0.76
C GLY A 47 -6.16 -8.77 -1.24
N GLN A 48 -7.21 -7.97 -1.44
CA GLN A 48 -7.06 -6.58 -1.88
C GLN A 48 -6.28 -5.75 -0.86
N GLY A 49 -6.55 -5.97 0.44
CA GLY A 49 -5.84 -5.29 1.52
C GLY A 49 -4.33 -5.52 1.49
N MET A 50 -3.85 -6.73 1.16
CA MET A 50 -2.40 -7.00 1.09
C MET A 50 -1.69 -6.11 0.07
N LYS A 51 -2.25 -6.00 -1.15
CA LYS A 51 -1.73 -5.11 -2.18
C LYS A 51 -1.66 -3.67 -1.68
N VAL A 52 -2.72 -3.21 -1.00
CA VAL A 52 -2.80 -1.83 -0.48
C VAL A 52 -1.79 -1.61 0.64
N CYS A 53 -1.61 -2.55 1.57
CA CYS A 53 -0.59 -2.46 2.63
C CYS A 53 0.81 -2.21 2.05
N VAL A 54 1.22 -2.99 1.04
CA VAL A 54 2.54 -2.81 0.41
C VAL A 54 2.63 -1.46 -0.32
N GLU A 55 1.56 -1.05 -1.01
CA GLU A 55 1.51 0.22 -1.74
C GLU A 55 1.61 1.45 -0.83
N ILE A 56 0.82 1.50 0.25
CA ILE A 56 0.80 2.67 1.15
C ILE A 56 2.09 2.80 1.95
N VAL A 57 2.77 1.69 2.23
CA VAL A 57 4.10 1.70 2.87
C VAL A 57 5.13 2.31 1.96
N ALA A 58 5.17 1.92 0.68
CA ALA A 58 6.05 2.54 -0.31
C ALA A 58 5.76 4.05 -0.44
N MET A 59 4.48 4.43 -0.51
CA MET A 59 4.06 5.84 -0.58
C MET A 59 4.49 6.65 0.65
N ALA A 60 4.26 6.12 1.85
CA ALA A 60 4.61 6.80 3.09
C ALA A 60 6.13 6.92 3.27
N ALA A 61 6.88 5.89 2.84
CA ALA A 61 8.34 5.87 2.87
C ALA A 61 8.93 6.92 1.90
N ASP A 62 8.43 6.99 0.66
CA ASP A 62 8.85 7.99 -0.33
C ASP A 62 8.55 9.43 0.14
N ALA A 63 7.46 9.62 0.88
CA ALA A 63 7.09 10.90 1.46
C ALA A 63 7.90 11.28 2.71
N GLY A 64 8.81 10.41 3.18
CA GLY A 64 9.59 10.63 4.40
C GLY A 64 8.75 10.62 5.68
N LEU A 65 7.56 10.02 5.64
CA LEU A 65 6.63 9.99 6.78
C LEU A 65 6.88 8.83 7.74
N ILE A 66 7.49 7.76 7.25
CA ILE A 66 7.90 6.59 8.03
C ILE A 66 9.38 6.27 7.75
N PRO A 67 10.12 5.74 8.73
CA PRO A 67 11.49 5.29 8.51
C PRO A 67 11.53 4.02 7.66
N PHE A 68 12.70 3.67 7.11
CA PHE A 68 12.92 2.39 6.42
C PHE A 68 13.11 1.25 7.44
N GLU A 69 12.11 1.06 8.29
CA GLU A 69 12.08 0.10 9.39
C GLU A 69 10.82 -0.78 9.36
N ASP A 70 10.72 -1.72 10.30
CA ASP A 70 9.50 -2.53 10.43
C ASP A 70 8.38 -1.66 10.99
N VAL A 71 7.26 -1.62 10.27
CA VAL A 71 6.05 -0.85 10.63
C VAL A 71 4.82 -1.74 10.56
N VAL A 72 3.74 -1.32 11.22
CA VAL A 72 2.43 -1.94 11.03
C VAL A 72 1.70 -1.19 9.92
N ALA A 73 1.28 -1.92 8.88
CA ALA A 73 0.43 -1.40 7.81
C ALA A 73 -0.96 -2.02 7.92
N VAL A 74 -1.98 -1.17 7.79
CA VAL A 74 -3.39 -1.56 7.88
C VAL A 74 -4.12 -1.06 6.63
N ALA A 75 -4.84 -1.94 5.97
CA ALA A 75 -5.64 -1.63 4.78
C ALA A 75 -6.86 -2.55 4.67
N GLY A 76 -7.68 -2.35 3.64
CA GLY A 76 -8.92 -3.11 3.45
C GLY A 76 -9.34 -3.27 2.00
N THR A 77 -10.42 -4.02 1.81
CA THR A 77 -11.08 -4.24 0.53
C THR A 77 -12.26 -3.29 0.35
N SER A 78 -12.22 -2.44 -0.69
CA SER A 78 -13.24 -1.43 -0.99
C SER A 78 -13.42 -0.35 0.09
N GLN A 79 -13.88 -0.72 1.29
CA GLN A 79 -14.09 0.16 2.44
C GLN A 79 -13.62 -0.51 3.74
N GLY A 80 -13.25 0.31 4.72
CA GLY A 80 -12.79 -0.19 6.02
C GLY A 80 -11.37 -0.77 5.97
N ALA A 81 -11.08 -1.66 6.92
CA ALA A 81 -9.81 -2.35 7.04
C ALA A 81 -10.05 -3.83 7.39
N ASP A 82 -9.41 -4.72 6.64
CA ASP A 82 -9.54 -6.18 6.79
C ASP A 82 -8.17 -6.90 6.82
N THR A 83 -7.09 -6.17 6.53
CA THR A 83 -5.74 -6.71 6.41
C THR A 83 -4.77 -5.86 7.24
N ALA A 84 -4.00 -6.51 8.11
CA ALA A 84 -2.97 -5.88 8.91
C ALA A 84 -1.68 -6.71 8.87
N VAL A 85 -0.54 -6.06 8.65
CA VAL A 85 0.76 -6.74 8.50
C VAL A 85 1.87 -5.98 9.21
N ILE A 86 2.87 -6.72 9.70
CA ILE A 86 4.20 -6.15 10.00
C ILE A 86 5.00 -6.19 8.70
N ILE A 87 5.56 -5.07 8.30
CA ILE A 87 6.22 -4.91 7.00
C ILE A 87 7.45 -4.01 7.12
N ARG A 88 8.58 -4.49 6.59
CA ARG A 88 9.81 -3.70 6.46
C ARG A 88 9.64 -2.69 5.35
N ALA A 89 9.59 -1.41 5.69
CA ALA A 89 9.44 -0.33 4.72
C ALA A 89 10.73 -0.09 3.91
N ASN A 90 10.55 0.36 2.67
CA ASN A 90 11.60 0.84 1.77
C ASN A 90 10.96 1.79 0.72
N SER A 91 11.79 2.50 -0.05
CA SER A 91 11.31 3.38 -1.12
C SER A 91 10.71 2.61 -2.29
N SER A 92 9.84 3.26 -3.07
CA SER A 92 9.24 2.65 -4.27
C SER A 92 10.27 2.31 -5.35
N ASN A 93 11.39 3.03 -5.43
CA ASN A 93 12.50 2.68 -6.33
C ASN A 93 13.15 1.34 -5.96
N ASN A 94 13.08 0.94 -4.69
CA ASN A 94 13.55 -0.33 -4.18
C ASN A 94 12.36 -1.24 -3.79
N PHE A 95 11.25 -1.19 -4.52
CA PHE A 95 9.98 -1.82 -4.15
C PHE A 95 10.10 -3.27 -3.66
N PHE A 96 10.92 -4.09 -4.33
CA PHE A 96 11.10 -5.50 -3.96
C PHE A 96 11.98 -5.73 -2.71
N GLN A 97 12.55 -4.67 -2.13
CA GLN A 97 13.19 -4.67 -0.81
C GLN A 97 12.18 -4.46 0.33
N ILE A 98 10.93 -4.08 0.02
CA ILE A 98 9.84 -4.11 0.99
C ILE A 98 9.53 -5.57 1.32
N LYS A 99 9.54 -5.93 2.61
CA LYS A 99 9.34 -7.32 3.05
C LYS A 99 8.17 -7.40 4.02
N VAL A 100 7.13 -8.13 3.64
CA VAL A 100 6.07 -8.53 4.58
C VAL A 100 6.69 -9.51 5.57
N ARG A 101 6.76 -9.13 6.85
CA ARG A 101 7.38 -9.90 7.93
C ARG A 101 6.38 -10.86 8.57
N GLU A 102 5.19 -10.35 8.83
CA GLU A 102 4.13 -11.10 9.52
C GLU A 102 2.77 -10.61 9.01
N ILE A 103 1.83 -11.55 8.87
CA ILE A 103 0.44 -11.25 8.54
C ILE A 103 -0.36 -11.39 9.85
N LEU A 104 -0.76 -10.26 10.43
CA LEU A 104 -1.50 -10.21 11.69
C LEU A 104 -2.96 -10.59 11.48
N ALA A 105 -3.55 -10.09 10.40
CA ALA A 105 -4.91 -10.42 9.98
C ALA A 105 -5.04 -10.27 8.46
N LYS A 106 -5.85 -11.14 7.85
CA LYS A 106 -6.37 -10.99 6.48
C LYS A 106 -7.67 -11.80 6.35
N PRO A 107 -8.55 -11.49 5.38
CA PRO A 107 -9.69 -12.34 5.08
C PRO A 107 -9.26 -13.77 4.75
N GLN A 108 -10.02 -14.76 5.23
CA GLN A 108 -9.84 -16.15 4.83
C GLN A 108 -10.39 -16.38 3.42
N ASP A 109 -11.61 -15.89 3.17
CA ASP A 109 -12.32 -15.95 1.90
C ASP A 109 -12.36 -14.56 1.26
N PHE A 110 -11.82 -14.39 0.05
CA PHE A 110 -11.72 -13.11 -0.68
C PHE A 110 -11.62 -13.28 -2.20
#